data_AF-A0A3D4X9T4-F1
#
_entry.id   AF-A0A3D4X9T4-F1
#
_cell.length_a   1.000
_cell.length_b   1.000
_cell.length_c   1.000
_cell.angle_alpha   90.00
_cell.angle_beta   90.00
_cell.angle_gamma   90.00
#
_symmetry.space_group_name_H-M   'P 1'
#
loop_
_entity.id
_entity.type
_entity.pdbx_description
1 polymer ?
#
loop_
_entity_poly.entity_id
_entity_poly.type
_entity_poly.pdbx_seq_one_letter_code
_entity_poly.pdbx_strand_id
1 'polypeptide(L)'
;MEEISYYSFAYDDYQFLKANVEMCRTNNAMTSIAQNICEKFLKHLIVVFCTSVDCTAVLKTHSLKRILRFLEQYLPDFSLDRKKVMLADGYYFSARYPGDESFFVNAEDVQICWEAAEETKRAVDRYLEKQKAG
;
A
#
# COMPACT_ATOMS: atom_id res chain seq x y z
N MET A 1 0.79 24.37 4.34
CA MET A 1 0.67 23.62 3.07
C MET A 1 1.22 22.24 3.38
N GLU A 2 0.46 21.17 3.17
CA GLU A 2 0.99 19.82 3.35
C GLU A 2 2.15 19.60 2.37
N GLU A 3 3.21 18.95 2.85
CA GLU A 3 4.34 18.56 2.03
C GLU A 3 3.89 17.52 1.00
N ILE A 4 4.15 17.78 -0.29
CA ILE A 4 3.84 16.85 -1.36
C ILE A 4 4.85 15.70 -1.29
N SER A 5 4.37 14.51 -0.94
CA SER A 5 5.19 13.31 -0.82
C SER A 5 4.35 12.06 -1.13
N TYR A 6 5.03 10.91 -1.30
CA TYR A 6 4.34 9.63 -1.36
C TYR A 6 3.46 9.38 -0.13
N TYR A 7 3.87 9.83 1.05
CA TYR A 7 3.10 9.66 2.28
C TYR A 7 1.82 10.48 2.26
N SER A 8 1.87 11.77 1.93
CA SER A 8 0.66 12.61 1.91
C SER A 8 -0.35 12.14 0.87
N PHE A 9 0.12 11.73 -0.31
CA PHE A 9 -0.75 11.10 -1.32
C PHE A 9 -1.34 9.76 -0.87
N ALA A 10 -0.58 8.93 -0.14
CA ALA A 10 -1.10 7.68 0.40
C ALA A 10 -2.14 7.93 1.50
N TYR A 11 -1.88 8.93 2.34
CA TYR A 11 -2.73 9.27 3.47
C TYR A 11 -4.08 9.84 3.02
N ASP A 12 -4.09 10.70 2.00
CA ASP A 12 -5.33 11.23 1.41
C ASP A 12 -6.21 10.10 0.86
N ASP A 13 -5.64 9.22 0.02
CA ASP A 13 -6.33 8.02 -0.50
C ASP A 13 -6.81 7.10 0.64
N TYR A 14 -6.01 6.96 1.70
CA TYR A 14 -6.35 6.16 2.88
C TYR A 14 -7.58 6.72 3.60
N GLN A 15 -7.68 8.04 3.80
CA GLN A 15 -8.86 8.65 4.41
C GLN A 15 -10.10 8.44 3.54
N PHE A 16 -9.95 8.58 2.22
CA PHE A 16 -11.03 8.26 1.28
C PHE A 16 -11.49 6.82 1.40
N LEU A 17 -10.58 5.85 1.35
CA LEU A 17 -10.91 4.43 1.46
C LEU A 17 -11.58 4.12 2.81
N LYS A 18 -10.99 4.62 3.91
CA LYS A 18 -11.52 4.46 5.27
C LYS A 18 -12.98 4.89 5.38
N ALA A 19 -13.30 6.10 4.93
CA ALA A 19 -14.66 6.63 5.00
C ALA A 19 -15.66 5.78 4.21
N ASN A 20 -15.25 5.20 3.07
CA ASN A 20 -16.12 4.34 2.27
C ASN A 20 -16.31 2.96 2.94
N VAL A 21 -15.27 2.40 3.57
CA VAL A 21 -15.35 1.15 4.34
C VAL A 21 -16.26 1.32 5.56
N GLU A 22 -16.13 2.43 6.30
CA GLU A 22 -16.99 2.75 7.45
C GLU A 22 -18.47 2.92 7.07
N MET A 23 -18.75 3.29 5.82
CA MET A 23 -20.10 3.35 5.25
C MET A 23 -20.56 2.02 4.61
N CYS A 24 -19.82 0.92 4.81
CA CYS A 24 -20.09 -0.40 4.24
C CYS A 24 -20.23 -0.40 2.71
N ARG A 25 -19.54 0.51 2.01
CA ARG A 25 -19.58 0.57 0.55
C ARG A 25 -18.75 -0.54 -0.05
N THR A 26 -19.23 -1.05 -1.18
CA THR A 26 -18.53 -2.05 -1.97
C THR A 26 -18.40 -1.54 -3.40
N ASN A 27 -17.16 -1.44 -3.89
CA ASN A 27 -16.86 -1.02 -5.25
C ASN A 27 -15.51 -1.59 -5.70
N ASN A 28 -15.43 -2.06 -6.94
CA ASN A 28 -14.19 -2.58 -7.53
C ASN A 28 -13.01 -1.59 -7.44
N ALA A 29 -13.27 -0.28 -7.51
CA ALA A 29 -12.22 0.73 -7.38
C ALA A 29 -11.56 0.74 -5.99
N MET A 30 -12.26 0.31 -4.93
CA MET A 30 -11.76 0.33 -3.57
C MET A 30 -10.57 -0.61 -3.37
N THR A 31 -10.58 -1.79 -4.03
CA THR A 31 -9.46 -2.74 -3.97
C THR A 31 -8.23 -2.20 -4.72
N SER A 32 -8.43 -1.53 -5.86
CA SER A 32 -7.36 -0.82 -6.58
C SER A 32 -6.77 0.33 -5.76
N ILE A 33 -7.61 1.11 -5.06
CA ILE A 33 -7.18 2.20 -4.18
C ILE A 33 -6.36 1.64 -3.02
N ALA A 34 -6.80 0.55 -2.40
CA ALA A 34 -6.07 -0.11 -1.32
C ALA A 34 -4.65 -0.54 -1.73
N GLN A 35 -4.49 -1.16 -2.91
CA GLN A 35 -3.15 -1.51 -3.41
C GLN A 35 -2.28 -0.27 -3.59
N ASN A 36 -2.82 0.80 -4.19
CA ASN A 36 -2.08 2.06 -4.38
C ASN A 36 -1.66 2.71 -3.06
N ILE A 37 -2.52 2.67 -2.03
CA ILE A 37 -2.19 3.14 -0.69
C ILE A 37 -0.99 2.38 -0.14
N CYS A 38 -1.02 1.03 -0.22
CA CYS A 38 0.08 0.19 0.24
C CYS A 38 1.38 0.54 -0.51
N GLU A 39 1.33 0.63 -1.84
CA GLU A 39 2.49 0.98 -2.67
C GLU A 39 3.10 2.32 -2.28
N LYS A 40 2.28 3.37 -2.13
CA LYS A 40 2.76 4.72 -1.86
C LYS A 40 3.36 4.82 -0.46
N PHE A 41 2.73 4.26 0.57
CA PHE A 41 3.32 4.23 1.90
C PHE A 41 4.68 3.50 1.92
N LEU A 42 4.79 2.34 1.27
CA LEU A 42 6.04 1.59 1.20
C LEU A 42 7.11 2.33 0.37
N LYS A 43 6.73 2.95 -0.76
CA LYS A 43 7.63 3.76 -1.60
C LYS A 43 8.12 5.01 -0.88
N HIS A 44 7.34 5.55 0.06
CA HIS A 44 7.80 6.66 0.90
C HIS A 44 9.05 6.27 1.70
N LEU A 45 9.06 5.08 2.32
CA LEU A 45 10.24 4.58 3.03
C LEU A 45 11.45 4.44 2.10
N ILE A 46 11.25 3.96 0.87
CA ILE A 46 12.32 3.85 -0.13
C ILE A 46 12.92 5.22 -0.44
N VAL A 47 12.07 6.21 -0.73
CA VAL A 47 12.54 7.57 -1.07
C VAL A 47 13.28 8.22 0.09
N VAL A 48 12.81 8.02 1.33
CA VAL A 48 13.38 8.66 2.51
C VAL A 48 14.69 8.01 2.95
N PHE A 49 14.78 6.67 2.93
CA PHE A 49 15.88 5.95 3.56
C PHE A 49 16.85 5.27 2.59
N CYS A 50 16.45 4.97 1.34
CA CYS A 50 17.29 4.25 0.38
C CYS A 50 18.00 5.20 -0.60
N THR A 51 18.65 6.24 -0.10
CA THR A 51 19.21 7.33 -0.91
C THR A 51 20.54 7.00 -1.60
N SER A 52 21.22 5.93 -1.16
CA SER A 52 22.52 5.50 -1.69
C SER A 52 22.44 4.43 -2.79
N VAL A 53 21.24 4.04 -3.23
CA VAL A 53 21.01 2.95 -4.19
C VAL A 53 20.04 3.37 -5.29
N ASP A 54 20.15 2.77 -6.48
CA ASP A 54 19.21 3.06 -7.57
C ASP A 54 17.82 2.48 -7.27
N CYS A 55 16.89 3.38 -6.95
CA CYS A 55 15.50 3.05 -6.64
C CYS A 55 14.58 3.15 -7.87
N THR A 56 15.08 3.50 -9.06
CA THR A 56 14.24 3.81 -10.23
C THR A 56 13.29 2.68 -10.60
N ALA A 57 13.80 1.44 -10.62
CA ALA A 57 12.99 0.27 -11.00
C ALA A 57 11.91 -0.06 -9.96
N VAL A 58 12.21 0.06 -8.66
CA VAL A 58 11.25 -0.23 -7.60
C VAL A 58 10.20 0.88 -7.44
N LEU A 59 10.58 2.15 -7.68
CA LEU A 59 9.61 3.25 -7.63
C LEU A 59 8.61 3.18 -8.79
N LYS A 60 9.00 2.62 -9.94
CA LYS A 60 8.14 2.41 -11.12
C LYS A 60 7.28 1.14 -11.07
N THR A 61 7.53 0.20 -10.16
CA THR A 61 6.77 -1.06 -10.10
C THR A 61 5.43 -0.89 -9.38
N HIS A 62 4.42 -1.65 -9.79
CA HIS A 62 3.10 -1.75 -9.13
C HIS A 62 2.87 -3.09 -8.45
N SER A 63 3.96 -3.74 -8.03
CA SER A 63 3.91 -5.06 -7.40
C SER A 63 4.35 -4.90 -5.96
N LEU A 64 3.44 -5.17 -5.03
CA LEU A 64 3.75 -5.17 -3.59
C LEU A 64 4.84 -6.20 -3.30
N LYS A 65 4.81 -7.36 -3.97
CA LYS A 65 5.88 -8.36 -3.85
C LYS A 65 7.28 -7.80 -4.15
N ARG A 66 7.43 -7.01 -5.22
CA ARG A 66 8.73 -6.42 -5.61
C ARG A 66 9.16 -5.31 -4.66
N ILE A 67 8.23 -4.48 -4.22
CA ILE A 67 8.49 -3.39 -3.25
C ILE A 67 8.93 -3.97 -1.91
N LEU A 68 8.19 -4.96 -1.39
CA LEU A 68 8.51 -5.60 -0.11
C LEU A 68 9.87 -6.31 -0.14
N ARG A 69 10.21 -7.00 -1.23
CA ARG A 69 11.55 -7.61 -1.39
C ARG A 69 12.67 -6.57 -1.37
N PHE A 70 12.44 -5.40 -1.95
CA PHE A 70 13.42 -4.31 -1.92
C PHE A 70 13.59 -3.78 -0.50
N LEU A 71 12.49 -3.57 0.22
CA LEU A 71 12.53 -3.12 1.62
C LEU A 71 13.20 -4.14 2.54
N GLU A 72 12.96 -5.44 2.37
CA GLU A 72 13.65 -6.51 3.12
C GLU A 72 15.17 -6.47 2.91
N GLN A 73 15.62 -6.10 1.71
CA GLN A 73 17.04 -6.02 1.38
C GLN A 73 17.71 -4.78 1.98
N TYR A 74 17.05 -3.62 1.94
CA TYR A 74 17.67 -2.33 2.25
C TYR A 74 17.26 -1.72 3.59
N LEU A 75 16.11 -2.11 4.14
CA LEU A 75 15.59 -1.72 5.47
C LEU A 75 15.23 -2.99 6.27
N PRO A 76 16.22 -3.81 6.67
CA PRO A 76 15.97 -5.12 7.28
C PRO A 76 15.28 -5.06 8.66
N ASP A 77 15.27 -3.91 9.32
CA ASP A 77 14.56 -3.68 10.58
C ASP A 77 13.13 -3.15 10.39
N PHE A 78 12.71 -2.89 9.15
CA PHE A 78 11.31 -2.64 8.81
C PHE A 78 10.53 -3.95 8.81
N SER A 79 9.39 -3.97 9.50
CA SER A 79 8.56 -5.18 9.66
C SER A 79 7.07 -4.88 9.61
N LEU A 80 6.34 -5.76 8.92
CA LEU A 80 4.89 -5.77 8.75
C LEU A 80 4.39 -7.20 8.53
N ASP A 81 3.08 -7.41 8.64
CA ASP A 81 2.44 -8.67 8.25
C ASP A 81 2.42 -8.83 6.72
N ARG A 82 3.48 -9.46 6.19
CA ARG A 82 3.64 -9.70 4.75
C ARG A 82 2.47 -10.47 4.16
N LYS A 83 1.92 -11.46 4.88
CA LYS A 83 0.84 -12.30 4.34
C LYS A 83 -0.40 -11.46 4.09
N LYS A 84 -0.74 -10.59 5.04
CA LYS A 84 -1.88 -9.68 4.94
C LYS A 84 -1.72 -8.68 3.80
N VAL A 85 -0.58 -8.00 3.71
CA VAL A 85 -0.35 -6.98 2.66
C VAL A 85 -0.30 -7.60 1.26
N MET A 86 0.22 -8.81 1.12
CA MET A 86 0.24 -9.54 -0.15
C MET A 86 -1.16 -9.90 -0.66
N LEU A 87 -2.19 -9.95 0.19
CA LEU A 87 -3.56 -10.17 -0.27
C LEU A 87 -4.05 -9.03 -1.17
N ALA A 88 -3.56 -7.79 -0.98
CA ALA A 88 -3.91 -6.67 -1.84
C ALA A 88 -3.15 -6.66 -3.19
N ASP A 89 -2.14 -7.53 -3.40
CA ASP A 89 -1.33 -7.57 -4.62
C ASP A 89 -2.10 -8.27 -5.75
N GLY A 90 -2.35 -7.57 -6.86
CA GLY A 90 -2.98 -8.16 -8.05
C GLY A 90 -4.47 -7.84 -8.22
N TYR A 91 -5.15 -7.32 -7.20
CA TYR A 91 -6.51 -6.78 -7.33
C TYR A 91 -6.59 -5.63 -8.34
N TYR A 92 -5.49 -4.89 -8.51
CA TYR A 92 -5.37 -3.88 -9.56
C TYR A 92 -5.63 -4.41 -10.98
N PHE A 93 -5.36 -5.69 -11.23
CA PHE A 93 -5.56 -6.33 -12.54
C PHE A 93 -6.90 -7.07 -12.66
N SER A 94 -7.36 -7.78 -11.62
CA SER A 94 -8.59 -8.58 -11.67
C SER A 94 -9.88 -7.73 -11.64
N ALA A 95 -9.86 -6.54 -11.03
CA ALA A 95 -11.04 -5.72 -10.82
C ALA A 95 -11.32 -4.66 -11.90
N ARG A 96 -10.37 -4.40 -12.81
CA ARG A 96 -10.40 -3.24 -13.74
C ARG A 96 -10.91 -3.52 -15.15
N TYR A 97 -10.84 -4.76 -15.64
CA TYR A 97 -11.26 -5.09 -17.00
C TYR A 97 -12.12 -6.37 -17.03
N PRO A 98 -13.24 -6.39 -17.78
CA PRO A 98 -13.97 -7.62 -18.08
C PRO A 98 -13.11 -8.58 -18.92
N GLY A 99 -12.97 -9.82 -18.46
CA GLY A 99 -12.21 -10.95 -19.01
C GLY A 99 -12.57 -12.25 -18.25
N ASP A 100 -11.91 -13.36 -18.58
CA ASP A 100 -12.28 -14.70 -18.07
C ASP A 100 -12.16 -14.87 -16.54
N GLU A 101 -11.41 -13.99 -15.85
CA GLU A 101 -11.23 -13.99 -14.38
C GLU A 101 -11.92 -12.81 -13.67
N SER A 102 -12.81 -12.08 -14.36
CA SER A 102 -13.49 -10.93 -13.75
C SER A 102 -14.49 -11.33 -12.68
N PHE A 103 -14.37 -10.74 -11.50
CA PHE A 103 -15.38 -10.83 -10.44
C PHE A 103 -15.79 -9.44 -9.97
N PHE A 104 -17.05 -9.34 -9.54
CA PHE A 104 -17.49 -8.19 -8.76
C PHE A 104 -16.92 -8.35 -7.36
N VAL A 105 -16.18 -7.33 -6.91
CA VAL A 105 -15.69 -7.23 -5.55
C VAL A 105 -16.88 -7.28 -4.60
N ASN A 106 -16.80 -8.13 -3.57
CA ASN A 106 -17.76 -8.19 -2.49
C ASN A 106 -17.24 -7.44 -1.24
N ALA A 107 -18.03 -7.40 -0.17
CA ALA A 107 -17.63 -6.70 1.06
C ALA A 107 -16.40 -7.33 1.74
N GLU A 108 -16.21 -8.64 1.62
CA GLU A 108 -15.03 -9.35 2.15
C GLU A 108 -13.76 -8.98 1.39
N ASP A 109 -13.82 -8.89 0.07
CA ASP A 109 -12.70 -8.44 -0.77
C ASP A 109 -12.26 -7.01 -0.40
N VAL A 110 -13.24 -6.11 -0.20
CA VAL A 110 -12.99 -4.74 0.28
C VAL A 110 -12.34 -4.77 1.66
N GLN A 111 -12.85 -5.58 2.58
CA GLN A 111 -12.33 -5.68 3.93
C GLN A 111 -10.89 -6.21 3.95
N ILE A 112 -10.58 -7.25 3.18
CA ILE A 112 -9.22 -7.80 3.02
C ILE A 112 -8.27 -6.70 2.53
N CYS A 113 -8.69 -5.95 1.51
CA CYS A 113 -7.90 -4.86 0.95
C CYS A 113 -7.71 -3.71 1.95
N TRP A 114 -8.75 -3.38 2.72
CA TRP A 114 -8.69 -2.38 3.77
C TRP A 114 -7.70 -2.77 4.87
N GLU A 115 -7.74 -4.01 5.35
CA GLU A 115 -6.82 -4.51 6.37
C GLU A 115 -5.36 -4.49 5.91
N ALA A 116 -5.11 -4.72 4.62
CA ALA A 116 -3.78 -4.56 4.04
C ALA A 116 -3.30 -3.10 4.06
N ALA A 117 -4.18 -2.15 3.74
CA ALA A 117 -3.88 -0.71 3.78
C ALA A 117 -3.62 -0.24 5.21
N GLU A 118 -4.44 -0.65 6.17
CA GLU A 118 -4.29 -0.33 7.60
C GLU A 118 -2.98 -0.91 8.16
N GLU A 119 -2.68 -2.18 7.87
CA GLU A 119 -1.42 -2.80 8.29
C GLU A 119 -0.21 -2.04 7.72
N THR A 120 -0.25 -1.72 6.43
CA THR A 120 0.85 -1.03 5.77
C THR A 120 1.08 0.35 6.38
N LYS A 121 0.01 1.15 6.55
CA LYS A 121 0.09 2.47 7.18
C LYS A 121 0.70 2.36 8.59
N ARG A 122 0.16 1.45 9.41
CA ARG A 122 0.61 1.25 10.78
C ARG A 122 2.08 0.86 10.85
N ALA A 123 2.54 -0.02 9.97
CA ALA A 123 3.94 -0.41 9.91
C ALA A 123 4.87 0.73 9.49
N VAL A 124 4.47 1.51 8.49
CA VAL A 124 5.22 2.68 8.01
C VAL A 124 5.31 3.75 9.10
N ASP A 125 4.20 4.07 9.77
CA ASP A 125 4.16 5.04 10.86
C ASP A 125 5.09 4.65 12.00
N ARG A 126 4.99 3.39 12.48
CA ARG A 126 5.88 2.87 13.53
C ARG A 126 7.35 3.00 13.15
N TYR A 127 7.68 2.69 11.90
CA TYR A 127 9.06 2.80 11.42
C TYR A 127 9.53 4.25 11.39
N LEU A 128 8.73 5.17 10.85
CA LEU A 128 9.04 6.61 10.82
C LEU A 128 9.21 7.19 12.23
N GLU A 129 8.37 6.78 13.18
CA GLU A 129 8.48 7.19 14.60
C GLU A 129 9.78 6.68 15.23
N LYS A 130 10.14 5.41 15.01
CA LYS A 130 11.39 4.82 15.48
C LYS A 130 12.62 5.58 14.97
N GLN A 131 12.62 5.97 13.70
CA GLN A 131 13.74 6.70 13.08
C GLN A 131 13.82 8.19 13.49
N LYS A 132 12.76 8.76 14.08
CA LYS A 132 12.78 10.11 14.67
C LYS A 132 13.31 10.14 16.11
N ALA A 133 13.25 8.99 16.79
CA ALA A 133 13.65 8.86 18.19
C ALA A 133 15.11 8.44 18.38
N GLY A 134 15.80 8.03 17.30
CA GLY A 134 17.23 7.69 17.29
C GLY A 134 18.04 8.81 16.65
#